data_AF-A0A930K6T8-F1
#
_entry.id   AF-A0A930K6T8-F1
#
_cell.length_a   1.000
_cell.length_b   1.000
_cell.length_c   1.000
_cell.angle_alpha   90.00
_cell.angle_beta   90.00
_cell.angle_gamma   90.00
#
_symmetry.space_group_name_H-M   'P 1'
#
loop_
_entity.id
_entity.type
_entity.pdbx_description
1 polymer ?
#
loop_
_entity_poly.entity_id
_entity_poly.type
_entity_poly.pdbx_seq_one_letter_code
_entity_poly.pdbx_strand_id
1 'polypeptide(L)'
;MDTKKLRQKILDLAIHGKLVPQDPNDEPASVLLERIRSEKERLIKEGKIKRSRKTTKTSDAACDEQEVPFEVPNGWVWCRLGEVNDIARGGSPRPIKDYLTNSKNGVNWIKIGDTTKDGKYINSVKEKIRVEGVTKSRMVHKGDFLLTNSMSFGRPYILNVDGCIHDGWLVISPIGKVYSSDFLYYLLSSSFALNQFTQVASGGVVSNLNSDKVADTMFPIAPLAEQQRIVEEIECWFKLIDIIEQGKADLQTTIKQAKNKILDLAIHGKLVPQDPNDEPASELLKRINPKAEITCDNGHYPKLPKGW
;
A
#
# COMPACT_ATOMS: atom_id res chain seq x y z
N MET A 1 -10.37 -11.14 -12.81
CA MET A 1 -10.74 -10.09 -11.84
C MET A 1 -9.52 -9.24 -11.55
N ASP A 2 -9.64 -7.92 -11.72
CA ASP A 2 -8.62 -6.96 -11.33
C ASP A 2 -8.87 -6.52 -9.88
N THR A 3 -8.18 -7.19 -8.96
CA THR A 3 -8.31 -7.02 -7.51
C THR A 3 -7.78 -5.67 -7.04
N LYS A 4 -6.79 -5.10 -7.73
CA LYS A 4 -6.29 -3.76 -7.45
C LYS A 4 -7.34 -2.71 -7.75
N LYS A 5 -8.01 -2.82 -8.90
CA LYS A 5 -9.10 -1.91 -9.27
C LYS A 5 -10.28 -2.04 -8.31
N LEU A 6 -10.58 -3.25 -7.84
CA LEU A 6 -11.61 -3.48 -6.82
C LEU A 6 -11.26 -2.83 -5.47
N ARG A 7 -10.02 -3.02 -4.98
CA ARG A 7 -9.54 -2.35 -3.76
C ARG A 7 -9.66 -0.83 -3.86
N GLN A 8 -9.26 -0.26 -4.99
CA GLN A 8 -9.38 1.17 -5.23
C GLN A 8 -10.85 1.63 -5.28
N LYS A 9 -11.77 0.80 -5.80
CA LYS A 9 -13.19 1.14 -5.78
C LYS A 9 -13.79 1.12 -4.37
N ILE A 10 -13.33 0.23 -3.50
CA ILE A 10 -13.74 0.21 -2.08
C ILE A 10 -13.25 1.48 -1.37
N LEU A 11 -12.00 1.87 -1.59
CA LEU A 11 -11.46 3.13 -1.03
C LEU A 11 -12.20 4.36 -1.57
N ASP A 12 -12.55 4.36 -2.85
CA ASP A 12 -13.38 5.41 -3.46
C ASP A 12 -14.75 5.53 -2.78
N LEU A 13 -15.44 4.40 -2.54
CA LEU A 13 -16.71 4.40 -1.80
C LEU A 13 -16.54 4.89 -0.35
N ALA A 14 -15.45 4.50 0.32
CA ALA A 14 -15.14 4.96 1.67
C ALA A 14 -14.98 6.48 1.73
N ILE A 15 -14.25 7.06 0.78
CA ILE A 15 -13.94 8.50 0.74
C ILE A 15 -15.18 9.35 0.41
N HIS A 16 -16.13 8.81 -0.34
CA HIS A 16 -17.41 9.47 -0.58
C HIS A 16 -18.43 9.24 0.54
N GLY A 17 -18.06 8.55 1.62
CA GLY A 17 -18.98 8.22 2.72
C GLY A 17 -20.12 7.29 2.29
N LYS A 18 -19.88 6.45 1.28
CA LYS A 18 -20.89 5.52 0.71
C LYS A 18 -20.63 4.06 1.10
N LEU A 19 -19.60 3.79 1.89
CA LEU A 19 -19.22 2.44 2.26
C LEU A 19 -20.01 1.92 3.48
N VAL A 20 -20.37 2.79 4.41
CA VAL A 20 -21.13 2.45 5.63
C VAL A 20 -22.29 3.43 5.82
N PRO A 21 -23.35 3.05 6.56
CA PRO A 21 -24.42 3.98 6.93
C PRO A 21 -23.93 5.09 7.87
N GLN A 22 -24.45 6.30 7.67
CA GLN A 22 -24.26 7.44 8.58
C GLN A 22 -25.08 7.26 9.87
N ASP A 23 -24.54 7.70 11.00
CA ASP A 23 -25.26 7.79 12.28
C ASP A 23 -25.46 9.26 12.66
N PRO A 24 -26.71 9.77 12.74
CA PRO A 24 -27.00 11.15 13.14
C PRO A 24 -26.51 11.53 14.54
N ASN A 25 -26.21 10.56 15.40
CA ASN A 25 -25.71 10.79 16.76
C ASN A 25 -24.19 10.92 16.83
N ASP A 26 -23.47 10.66 15.73
CA ASP A 26 -22.03 10.84 15.70
C ASP A 26 -21.67 12.33 15.85
N GLU A 27 -20.61 12.61 16.62
CA GLU A 27 -20.08 13.96 16.75
C GLU A 27 -19.61 14.47 15.36
N PRO A 28 -20.14 15.59 14.85
CA PRO A 28 -19.78 16.10 13.53
C PRO A 28 -18.28 16.39 13.40
N ALA A 29 -17.74 16.17 12.21
CA ALA A 29 -16.33 16.40 11.93
C ALA A 29 -15.90 17.87 12.08
N SER A 30 -16.84 18.83 12.02
CA SER A 30 -16.57 20.25 12.29
C SER A 30 -16.05 20.48 13.70
N VAL A 31 -16.61 19.80 14.71
CA VAL A 31 -16.19 19.90 16.11
C VAL A 31 -14.76 19.41 16.29
N LEU A 32 -14.39 18.32 15.59
CA LEU A 32 -13.03 17.80 15.59
C LEU A 32 -12.04 18.79 14.98
N LEU A 33 -12.43 19.41 13.86
CA LEU A 33 -11.58 20.39 13.17
C LEU A 33 -11.32 21.63 14.03
N GLU A 34 -12.33 22.13 14.76
CA GLU A 34 -12.19 23.26 15.69
C GLU A 34 -11.22 22.97 16.84
N ARG A 35 -11.31 21.78 17.44
CA ARG A 35 -10.36 21.34 18.49
C ARG A 35 -8.92 21.35 17.97
N ILE A 36 -8.74 21.01 16.70
CA ILE A 36 -7.43 20.78 16.11
C ILE A 36 -6.81 22.07 15.60
N ARG A 37 -7.63 23.01 15.13
CA ARG A 37 -7.21 24.40 14.90
C ARG A 37 -6.67 25.02 16.19
N SER A 38 -7.39 24.85 17.30
CA SER A 38 -6.96 25.34 18.62
C SER A 38 -5.65 24.71 19.08
N GLU A 39 -5.51 23.38 18.92
CA GLU A 39 -4.28 22.65 19.26
C GLU A 39 -3.10 23.10 18.40
N LYS A 40 -3.31 23.25 17.10
CA LYS A 40 -2.27 23.71 16.16
C LYS A 40 -1.78 25.10 16.54
N GLU A 41 -2.67 26.02 16.88
CA GLU A 41 -2.29 27.35 17.35
C GLU A 41 -1.43 27.30 18.63
N ARG A 42 -1.78 26.42 19.57
CA ARG A 42 -0.98 26.19 20.77
C ARG A 42 0.43 25.72 20.42
N LEU A 43 0.55 24.71 19.55
CA LEU A 43 1.85 24.17 19.12
C LEU A 43 2.71 25.18 18.34
N ILE A 44 2.07 26.08 17.58
CA ILE A 44 2.74 27.20 16.91
C ILE A 44 3.26 28.21 17.94
N LYS A 45 2.46 28.56 18.96
CA LYS A 45 2.88 29.47 20.05
C LYS A 45 4.04 28.88 20.86
N GLU A 46 4.06 27.56 21.06
CA GLU A 46 5.16 26.83 21.70
C GLU A 46 6.41 26.67 20.81
N GLY A 47 6.34 27.04 19.53
CA GLY A 47 7.46 26.94 18.58
C GLY A 47 7.76 25.51 18.12
N LYS A 48 6.89 24.54 18.42
CA LYS A 48 7.05 23.13 18.02
C LYS A 48 6.75 22.90 16.54
N ILE A 49 5.81 23.67 15.98
CA ILE A 49 5.42 23.61 14.58
C ILE A 49 5.60 25.00 13.96
N LYS A 50 6.03 25.04 12.69
CA LYS A 50 6.12 26.30 11.95
C LYS A 50 4.74 26.75 11.51
N ARG A 51 4.45 28.04 11.66
CA ARG A 51 3.24 28.63 11.07
C ARG A 51 3.31 28.45 9.55
N SER A 52 2.30 27.80 8.98
CA SER A 52 2.18 27.66 7.53
C SER A 52 2.07 29.03 6.88
N ARG A 53 2.63 29.16 5.68
CA ARG A 53 2.50 30.39 4.88
C ARG A 53 1.00 30.56 4.57
N LYS A 54 0.40 31.68 4.97
CA LYS A 54 -1.00 31.99 4.59
C LYS A 54 -1.08 31.92 3.06
N THR A 55 -1.82 30.96 2.53
CA THR A 55 -2.24 31.00 1.14
C THR A 55 -3.30 32.09 1.04
N THR A 56 -3.14 32.98 0.06
CA THR A 56 -3.88 34.24 -0.11
C THR A 56 -5.39 34.06 -0.36
N LYS A 57 -5.90 32.83 -0.32
CA LYS A 57 -7.31 32.45 -0.45
C LYS A 57 -7.82 31.76 0.83
N THR A 58 -7.83 32.48 1.93
CA THR A 58 -8.55 32.05 3.15
C THR A 58 -9.27 33.27 3.72
N SER A 59 -10.40 33.60 3.12
CA SER A 59 -11.49 34.18 3.90
C SER A 59 -11.92 33.11 4.90
N ASP A 60 -12.16 33.51 6.14
CA ASP A 60 -12.56 32.68 7.29
C ASP A 60 -13.97 32.04 7.14
N ALA A 61 -14.37 31.69 5.93
CA ALA A 61 -15.60 30.99 5.62
C ALA A 61 -15.29 29.50 5.42
N ALA A 62 -16.27 28.65 5.75
CA ALA A 62 -16.30 27.25 5.32
C ALA A 62 -15.80 27.12 3.88
N CYS A 63 -15.06 26.03 3.57
CA CYS A 63 -14.60 25.72 2.22
C CYS A 63 -15.64 26.19 1.20
N ASP A 64 -15.30 27.22 0.42
CA ASP A 64 -16.26 27.83 -0.51
C ASP A 64 -16.93 26.70 -1.29
N GLU A 65 -18.26 26.63 -1.28
CA GLU A 65 -19.05 25.52 -1.86
C GLU A 65 -18.71 25.25 -3.34
N GLN A 66 -18.00 26.18 -3.99
CA GLN A 66 -17.52 26.11 -5.37
C GLN A 66 -16.13 25.46 -5.56
N GLU A 67 -15.37 25.17 -4.50
CA GLU A 67 -14.03 24.53 -4.59
C GLU A 67 -13.99 23.08 -4.05
N VAL A 68 -15.11 22.48 -3.63
CA VAL A 68 -15.12 21.10 -3.11
C VAL A 68 -15.15 20.06 -4.25
N PRO A 69 -14.30 19.00 -4.22
CA PRO A 69 -14.19 18.04 -5.32
C PRO A 69 -15.47 17.24 -5.60
N PHE A 70 -16.25 16.95 -4.56
CA PHE A 70 -17.51 16.23 -4.62
C PHE A 70 -18.33 16.46 -3.34
N GLU A 71 -19.62 16.14 -3.40
CA GLU A 71 -20.53 16.18 -2.25
C GLU A 71 -20.21 15.08 -1.23
N VAL A 72 -20.12 15.46 0.04
CA VAL A 72 -19.89 14.56 1.17
C VAL A 72 -21.16 14.43 2.03
N PRO A 73 -21.34 13.33 2.78
CA PRO A 73 -22.51 13.17 3.65
C PRO A 73 -22.62 14.25 4.73
N ASN A 74 -23.81 14.39 5.30
CA ASN A 74 -24.01 15.27 6.45
C ASN A 74 -23.12 14.83 7.63
N GLY A 75 -22.58 15.80 8.36
CA GLY A 75 -21.63 15.57 9.45
C GLY A 75 -20.16 15.47 9.00
N TRP A 76 -19.89 15.34 7.70
CA TRP A 76 -18.53 15.40 7.16
C TRP A 76 -18.14 16.83 6.83
N VAL A 77 -16.83 17.12 6.86
CA VAL A 77 -16.30 18.42 6.44
C VAL A 77 -15.07 18.25 5.57
N TRP A 78 -14.88 19.17 4.64
CA TRP A 78 -13.63 19.26 3.89
C TRP A 78 -12.58 20.05 4.68
N CYS A 79 -11.32 19.64 4.56
CA CYS A 79 -10.20 20.40 5.09
C CYS A 79 -8.99 20.26 4.16
N ARG A 80 -8.04 21.21 4.26
CA ARG A 80 -6.71 21.00 3.67
C ARG A 80 -5.88 20.06 4.55
N LEU A 81 -5.07 19.21 3.92
CA LEU A 81 -4.24 18.25 4.62
C LEU A 81 -3.31 18.93 5.65
N GLY A 82 -2.76 20.10 5.30
CA GLY A 82 -1.91 20.90 6.17
C GLY A 82 -2.63 21.62 7.31
N GLU A 83 -3.97 21.68 7.34
CA GLU A 83 -4.70 22.22 8.49
C GLU A 83 -4.61 21.30 9.70
N VAL A 84 -4.59 19.99 9.46
CA VAL A 84 -4.68 18.95 10.49
C VAL A 84 -3.40 18.09 10.59
N ASN A 85 -2.39 18.37 9.77
CA ASN A 85 -1.09 17.72 9.80
C ASN A 85 0.05 18.74 9.67
N ASP A 86 1.20 18.48 10.29
CA ASP A 86 2.47 19.12 9.97
C ASP A 86 3.16 18.31 8.86
N ILE A 87 3.59 18.98 7.79
CA ILE A 87 4.09 18.32 6.59
C ILE A 87 5.46 18.87 6.24
N ALA A 88 6.43 17.97 6.10
CA ALA A 88 7.79 18.35 5.79
C ALA A 88 8.45 17.37 4.83
N ARG A 89 9.43 17.87 4.07
CA ARG A 89 10.31 17.02 3.29
C ARG A 89 11.37 16.36 4.19
N GLY A 90 11.72 15.12 3.87
CA GLY A 90 12.88 14.44 4.43
C GLY A 90 14.19 15.12 4.02
N GLY A 91 15.28 14.75 4.68
CA GLY A 91 16.59 15.37 4.47
C GLY A 91 17.72 14.42 4.81
N SER A 92 18.70 14.32 3.93
CA SER A 92 19.85 13.45 4.14
C SER A 92 21.05 14.27 4.65
N PRO A 93 21.74 13.86 5.72
CA PRO A 93 22.95 14.52 6.15
C PRO A 93 24.04 14.29 5.09
N ARG A 94 24.64 15.34 4.53
CA ARG A 94 25.63 15.22 3.44
C ARG A 94 27.04 15.60 3.90
N PRO A 95 28.07 14.86 3.45
CA PRO A 95 28.02 13.60 2.70
C PRO A 95 27.49 12.43 3.55
N ILE A 96 26.56 11.63 3.01
CA ILE A 96 25.85 10.57 3.76
C ILE A 96 26.81 9.58 4.45
N LYS A 97 27.86 9.16 3.74
CA LYS A 97 28.80 8.13 4.20
C LYS A 97 29.48 8.51 5.53
N ASP A 98 29.71 9.79 5.76
CA ASP A 98 30.42 10.29 6.93
C ASP A 98 29.56 10.19 8.20
N TYR A 99 28.23 10.13 8.02
CA TYR A 99 27.26 10.08 9.11
C TYR A 99 26.74 8.67 9.38
N LEU A 100 27.03 7.68 8.53
CA LEU A 100 26.62 6.29 8.77
C LEU A 100 27.35 5.69 9.98
N THR A 101 26.65 4.86 10.75
CA THR A 101 27.21 4.18 11.92
C THR A 101 26.55 2.85 12.20
N ASN A 102 27.34 1.91 12.74
CA ASN A 102 26.86 0.63 13.29
C ASN A 102 26.70 0.68 14.82
N SER A 103 26.87 1.85 15.44
CA SER A 103 26.72 2.03 16.88
C SER A 103 25.29 1.71 17.33
N LYS A 104 25.16 1.00 18.46
CA LYS A 104 23.85 0.76 19.11
C LYS A 104 23.12 2.07 19.43
N ASN A 105 23.88 3.10 19.80
CA ASN A 105 23.38 4.44 20.11
C ASN A 105 23.15 5.33 18.87
N GLY A 106 23.33 4.79 17.67
CA GLY A 106 22.97 5.51 16.44
C GLY A 106 21.46 5.73 16.34
N VAL A 107 21.09 6.83 15.69
CA VAL A 107 19.70 7.19 15.39
C VAL A 107 19.28 6.45 14.12
N ASN A 108 18.10 5.83 14.11
CA ASN A 108 17.59 5.11 12.95
C ASN A 108 17.59 5.99 11.70
N TRP A 109 18.04 5.44 10.57
CA TRP A 109 18.00 6.12 9.28
C TRP A 109 17.03 5.41 8.34
N ILE A 110 15.85 5.99 8.19
CA ILE A 110 14.71 5.38 7.52
C ILE A 110 14.78 5.67 6.02
N LYS A 111 14.89 4.62 5.20
CA LYS A 111 14.98 4.67 3.75
C LYS A 111 13.83 3.92 3.08
N ILE A 112 13.56 4.23 1.82
CA ILE A 112 12.54 3.53 1.01
C ILE A 112 12.78 2.02 0.97
N GLY A 113 14.05 1.58 0.97
CA GLY A 113 14.42 0.16 1.01
C GLY A 113 14.15 -0.57 2.33
N ASP A 114 13.65 0.11 3.36
CA ASP A 114 13.16 -0.50 4.60
C ASP A 114 11.67 -0.88 4.51
N THR A 115 11.01 -0.57 3.39
CA THR A 115 9.60 -0.89 3.15
C THR A 115 9.42 -2.20 2.39
N THR A 116 8.23 -2.79 2.51
CA THR A 116 7.78 -3.92 1.69
C THR A 116 6.68 -3.46 0.73
N LYS A 117 6.61 -4.10 -0.44
CA LYS A 117 5.72 -3.70 -1.54
C LYS A 117 4.26 -3.53 -1.12
N ASP A 118 3.78 -4.41 -0.24
CA ASP A 118 2.40 -4.45 0.25
C ASP A 118 2.30 -4.13 1.75
N GLY A 119 3.39 -3.64 2.35
CA GLY A 119 3.44 -3.31 3.78
C GLY A 119 2.71 -2.01 4.13
N LYS A 120 1.98 -2.03 5.22
CA LYS A 120 1.34 -0.84 5.81
C LYS A 120 2.25 -0.09 6.78
N TYR A 121 3.15 -0.81 7.45
CA TYR A 121 3.98 -0.30 8.55
C TYR A 121 5.47 -0.37 8.26
N ILE A 122 6.22 0.60 8.79
CA ILE A 122 7.68 0.56 8.89
C ILE A 122 8.04 0.26 10.34
N ASN A 123 8.37 -1.00 10.62
CA ASN A 123 8.61 -1.52 11.96
C ASN A 123 10.10 -1.61 12.33
N SER A 124 10.99 -1.55 11.35
CA SER A 124 12.43 -1.73 11.56
C SER A 124 13.21 -1.02 10.46
N VAL A 125 14.45 -0.62 10.77
CA VAL A 125 15.38 -0.02 9.81
C VAL A 125 16.66 -0.82 9.73
N LYS A 126 17.33 -0.77 8.57
CA LYS A 126 18.61 -1.46 8.36
C LYS A 126 19.82 -0.63 8.80
N GLU A 127 19.72 0.69 8.72
CA GLU A 127 20.86 1.59 8.93
C GLU A 127 20.58 2.65 9.99
N LYS A 128 21.66 3.20 10.53
CA LYS A 128 21.64 4.28 11.52
C LYS A 128 22.62 5.38 11.12
N ILE A 129 22.31 6.60 11.54
CA ILE A 129 23.21 7.75 11.48
C ILE A 129 23.72 8.13 12.86
N ARG A 130 24.87 8.81 12.90
CA ARG A 130 25.40 9.43 14.12
C ARG A 130 24.51 10.60 14.57
N VAL A 131 24.56 10.93 15.85
CA VAL A 131 23.73 11.98 16.47
C VAL A 131 23.97 13.35 15.82
N GLU A 132 25.20 13.63 15.42
CA GLU A 132 25.58 14.88 14.72
C GLU A 132 24.91 15.02 13.35
N GLY A 133 24.43 13.91 12.76
CA GLY A 133 23.69 13.90 11.51
C GLY A 133 22.22 14.30 11.66
N VAL A 134 21.66 14.25 12.87
CA VAL A 134 20.23 14.55 13.13
C VAL A 134 19.89 16.00 12.75
N THR A 135 20.77 16.95 13.08
CA THR A 135 20.59 18.39 12.77
C THR A 135 20.62 18.69 11.28
N LYS A 136 21.20 17.78 10.48
CA LYS A 136 21.26 17.85 9.01
C LYS A 136 20.23 16.93 8.35
N SER A 137 19.33 16.34 9.12
CA SER A 137 18.28 15.44 8.66
C SER A 137 16.92 15.87 9.20
N ARG A 138 15.89 15.05 8.96
CA ARG A 138 14.53 15.26 9.47
C ARG A 138 14.23 14.16 10.47
N MET A 139 14.18 14.53 11.75
CA MET A 139 13.66 13.66 12.79
C MET A 139 12.16 13.46 12.62
N VAL A 140 11.70 12.23 12.81
CA VAL A 140 10.31 11.79 12.77
C VAL A 140 10.07 10.80 13.92
N HIS A 141 8.81 10.63 14.28
CA HIS A 141 8.41 9.86 15.45
C HIS A 141 7.37 8.79 15.08
N LYS A 142 7.28 7.77 15.93
CA LYS A 142 6.22 6.78 15.85
C LYS A 142 4.84 7.46 15.78
N GLY A 143 4.01 7.03 14.84
CA GLY A 143 2.70 7.61 14.54
C GLY A 143 2.72 8.56 13.34
N ASP A 144 3.89 9.03 12.90
CA ASP A 144 4.02 9.77 11.65
C ASP A 144 3.74 8.90 10.43
N PHE A 145 3.32 9.55 9.35
CA PHE A 145 3.12 8.92 8.04
C PHE A 145 4.23 9.33 7.10
N LEU A 146 4.78 8.36 6.37
CA LEU A 146 5.78 8.62 5.34
C LEU A 146 5.19 8.37 3.95
N LEU A 147 5.25 9.38 3.09
CA LEU A 147 4.91 9.31 1.67
C LEU A 147 6.17 9.21 0.82
N THR A 148 6.21 8.23 -0.07
CA THR A 148 7.29 8.04 -1.04
C THR A 148 7.30 9.13 -2.11
N ASN A 149 8.46 9.75 -2.31
CA ASN A 149 8.66 10.85 -3.26
C ASN A 149 9.33 10.42 -4.58
N SER A 150 9.40 9.12 -4.89
CA SER A 150 10.13 8.62 -6.07
C SER A 150 9.54 7.34 -6.68
N MET A 151 10.23 6.20 -6.60
CA MET A 151 9.95 4.97 -7.37
C MET A 151 8.56 4.38 -7.12
N SER A 152 8.03 4.51 -5.90
CA SER A 152 6.65 4.14 -5.55
C SER A 152 5.82 5.37 -5.21
N PHE A 153 5.93 6.43 -6.00
CA PHE A 153 5.37 7.76 -5.79
C PHE A 153 3.99 7.78 -5.09
N GLY A 154 3.85 8.57 -4.03
CA GLY A 154 2.58 8.83 -3.35
C GLY A 154 2.08 7.69 -2.45
N ARG A 155 2.86 6.63 -2.25
CA ARG A 155 2.48 5.52 -1.38
C ARG A 155 2.73 5.85 0.10
N PRO A 156 1.72 5.74 0.98
CA PRO A 156 1.88 5.99 2.40
C PRO A 156 2.39 4.77 3.18
N TYR A 157 3.00 5.03 4.32
CA TYR A 157 3.39 4.06 5.34
C TYR A 157 3.21 4.66 6.73
N ILE A 158 2.77 3.84 7.69
CA ILE A 158 2.69 4.24 9.11
C ILE A 158 4.01 3.90 9.79
N LEU A 159 4.61 4.87 10.46
CA LEU A 159 5.89 4.71 11.11
C LEU A 159 5.72 4.17 12.55
N ASN A 160 6.40 3.06 12.87
CA ASN A 160 6.41 2.46 14.21
C ASN A 160 7.74 2.61 14.94
N VAL A 161 8.66 3.41 14.38
CA VAL A 161 10.01 3.63 14.90
C VAL A 161 10.36 5.11 14.84
N ASP A 162 11.06 5.61 15.85
CA ASP A 162 11.62 6.96 15.81
C ASP A 162 12.91 6.96 14.99
N GLY A 163 13.22 8.06 14.30
CA GLY A 163 14.44 8.16 13.52
C GLY A 163 14.51 9.37 12.59
N CYS A 164 15.54 9.38 11.75
CA CYS A 164 15.74 10.36 10.71
C CYS A 164 15.38 9.79 9.33
N ILE A 165 14.70 10.57 8.49
CA ILE A 165 14.26 10.12 7.15
C ILE A 165 15.12 10.65 6.01
N HIS A 166 15.37 9.78 5.02
CA HIS A 166 15.99 10.12 3.73
C HIS A 166 15.18 11.19 2.96
N ASP A 167 15.83 11.95 2.06
CA ASP A 167 15.20 12.97 1.19
C ASP A 167 14.20 12.43 0.14
N GLY A 168 14.12 11.10 0.01
CA GLY A 168 13.11 10.38 -0.76
C GLY A 168 11.76 10.26 -0.06
N TRP A 169 11.64 10.79 1.16
CA TRP A 169 10.41 10.78 1.94
C TRP A 169 9.83 12.19 2.08
N LEU A 170 8.52 12.22 2.22
CA LEU A 170 7.76 13.34 2.76
C LEU A 170 7.05 12.83 4.01
N VAL A 171 7.16 13.55 5.12
CA VAL A 171 6.49 13.20 6.37
C VAL A 171 5.20 13.99 6.49
N ILE A 172 4.15 13.30 6.94
CA ILE A 172 2.88 13.86 7.39
C ILE A 172 2.74 13.48 8.87
N SER A 173 2.82 14.46 9.75
CA SER A 173 2.69 14.30 11.19
C SER A 173 1.30 14.79 11.63
N PRO A 174 0.38 13.89 12.02
CA PRO A 174 -0.95 14.28 12.46
C PRO A 174 -0.92 15.20 13.67
N ILE A 175 -1.68 16.30 13.62
CA ILE A 175 -1.84 17.21 14.75
C ILE A 175 -3.08 16.77 15.51
N GLY A 176 -2.90 16.31 16.75
CA GLY A 176 -3.99 15.78 17.57
C GLY A 176 -4.66 14.55 16.94
N LYS A 177 -5.98 14.41 17.13
CA LYS A 177 -6.74 13.21 16.73
C LYS A 177 -7.94 13.56 15.85
N VAL A 178 -7.68 14.07 14.65
CA VAL A 178 -8.71 14.22 13.59
C VAL A 178 -9.02 12.88 12.93
N TYR A 179 -7.97 12.13 12.63
CA TYR A 179 -8.08 10.85 11.95
C TYR A 179 -7.69 9.70 12.87
N SER A 180 -8.35 8.56 12.73
CA SER A 180 -7.75 7.29 13.12
C SER A 180 -6.58 6.98 12.17
N SER A 181 -5.51 6.37 12.69
CA SER A 181 -4.32 6.09 11.87
C SER A 181 -4.63 5.21 10.66
N ASP A 182 -5.52 4.22 10.82
CA ASP A 182 -5.90 3.33 9.73
C ASP A 182 -6.76 4.05 8.69
N PHE A 183 -7.67 4.93 9.13
CA PHE A 183 -8.46 5.73 8.20
C PHE A 183 -7.57 6.66 7.37
N LEU A 184 -6.63 7.38 8.01
CA LEU A 184 -5.69 8.24 7.29
C LEU A 184 -4.81 7.43 6.32
N TYR A 185 -4.38 6.24 6.71
CA TYR A 185 -3.64 5.34 5.81
C TYR A 185 -4.45 5.00 4.56
N TYR A 186 -5.72 4.61 4.72
CA TYR A 186 -6.59 4.26 3.61
C TYR A 186 -6.96 5.45 2.73
N LEU A 187 -7.21 6.60 3.36
CA LEU A 187 -7.43 7.88 2.69
C LEU A 187 -6.25 8.22 1.78
N LEU A 188 -5.02 8.20 2.32
CA LEU A 188 -3.79 8.48 1.56
C LEU A 188 -3.45 7.39 0.52
N SER A 189 -3.95 6.16 0.70
CA SER A 189 -3.74 5.04 -0.24
C SER A 189 -4.72 5.02 -1.42
N SER A 190 -5.68 5.93 -1.43
CA SER A 190 -6.71 6.00 -2.46
C SER A 190 -6.21 6.61 -3.76
N SER A 191 -6.86 6.26 -4.86
CA SER A 191 -6.69 6.91 -6.15
C SER A 191 -6.98 8.41 -6.08
N PHE A 192 -7.92 8.83 -5.23
CA PHE A 192 -8.24 10.23 -4.99
C PHE A 192 -7.02 11.00 -4.43
N ALA A 193 -6.37 10.48 -3.39
CA ALA A 193 -5.15 11.07 -2.84
C ALA A 193 -4.01 11.09 -3.87
N LEU A 194 -3.77 9.94 -4.53
CA LEU A 194 -2.71 9.81 -5.53
C LEU A 194 -2.89 10.80 -6.69
N ASN A 195 -4.12 11.00 -7.17
CA ASN A 195 -4.41 11.94 -8.24
C ASN A 195 -4.10 13.37 -7.82
N GLN A 196 -4.53 13.80 -6.61
CA GLN A 196 -4.20 15.12 -6.09
C GLN A 196 -2.68 15.31 -5.98
N PHE A 197 -1.97 14.34 -5.41
CA PHE A 197 -0.51 14.38 -5.26
C PHE A 197 0.20 14.43 -6.62
N THR A 198 -0.29 13.71 -7.61
CA THR A 198 0.27 13.70 -8.97
C THR A 198 0.06 15.04 -9.67
N GLN A 199 -1.11 15.66 -9.53
CA GLN A 199 -1.41 16.96 -10.14
C GLN A 199 -0.54 18.09 -9.58
N VAL A 200 -0.22 18.03 -8.28
CA VAL A 200 0.61 19.05 -7.64
C VAL A 200 2.11 18.74 -7.70
N ALA A 201 2.48 17.51 -8.08
CA ALA A 201 3.87 17.13 -8.30
C ALA A 201 4.52 18.05 -9.32
N SER A 202 5.76 18.46 -9.06
CA SER A 202 6.49 19.36 -9.94
C SER A 202 7.71 18.64 -10.53
N GLY A 203 8.00 18.88 -11.81
CA GLY A 203 9.16 18.33 -12.53
C GLY A 203 8.76 17.63 -13.82
N GLY A 204 9.55 17.82 -14.89
CA GLY A 204 9.30 17.21 -16.20
C GLY A 204 9.49 15.69 -16.19
N VAL A 205 10.73 15.22 -16.04
CA VAL A 205 11.09 13.78 -16.12
C VAL A 205 11.02 13.05 -14.75
N VAL A 206 11.16 13.79 -13.63
CA VAL A 206 11.06 13.24 -12.27
C VAL A 206 10.08 14.07 -11.45
N SER A 207 8.94 13.48 -11.11
CA SER A 207 7.91 14.11 -10.28
C SER A 207 8.35 14.10 -8.82
N ASN A 208 8.55 15.29 -8.23
CA ASN A 208 8.78 15.44 -6.80
C ASN A 208 7.57 16.12 -6.13
N LEU A 209 7.12 15.53 -5.03
CA LEU A 209 6.20 16.10 -4.05
C LEU A 209 6.84 17.30 -3.37
N ASN A 210 6.13 18.41 -3.43
CA ASN A 210 6.44 19.61 -2.67
C ASN A 210 5.55 19.61 -1.41
N SER A 211 6.16 19.78 -0.23
CA SER A 211 5.45 19.75 1.06
C SER A 211 4.33 20.78 1.15
N ASP A 212 4.55 21.99 0.64
CA ASP A 212 3.55 23.06 0.69
C ASP A 212 2.36 22.72 -0.20
N LYS A 213 2.62 22.20 -1.40
CA LYS A 213 1.55 21.80 -2.31
C LYS A 213 0.78 20.57 -1.81
N VAL A 214 1.45 19.61 -1.17
CA VAL A 214 0.79 18.48 -0.53
C VAL A 214 -0.06 18.97 0.65
N ALA A 215 0.43 19.94 1.43
CA ALA A 215 -0.33 20.56 2.51
C ALA A 215 -1.60 21.28 2.02
N ASP A 216 -1.60 21.81 0.80
CA ASP A 216 -2.75 22.47 0.19
C ASP A 216 -3.79 21.53 -0.44
N THR A 217 -3.53 20.22 -0.50
CA THR A 217 -4.51 19.24 -1.02
C THR A 217 -5.71 19.07 -0.09
N MET A 218 -6.88 18.77 -0.67
CA MET A 218 -8.16 18.74 0.03
C MET A 218 -8.59 17.31 0.36
N PHE A 219 -9.02 17.07 1.60
CA PHE A 219 -9.51 15.77 2.04
C PHE A 219 -10.78 15.89 2.88
N PRO A 220 -11.71 14.91 2.74
CA PRO A 220 -12.88 14.85 3.60
C PRO A 220 -12.52 14.27 4.96
N ILE A 221 -13.11 14.84 6.01
CA ILE A 221 -13.07 14.34 7.38
C ILE A 221 -14.46 13.79 7.71
N ALA A 222 -14.51 12.52 8.06
CA ALA A 222 -15.68 11.87 8.65
C ALA A 222 -15.66 11.98 10.18
N PRO A 223 -16.81 11.90 10.87
CA PRO A 223 -16.87 11.67 12.31
C PRO A 223 -15.95 10.53 12.77
N LEU A 224 -15.30 10.67 13.94
CA LEU A 224 -14.33 9.68 14.42
C LEU A 224 -14.92 8.28 14.58
N ALA A 225 -16.17 8.17 15.02
CA ALA A 225 -16.88 6.90 15.14
C ALA A 225 -17.14 6.27 13.76
N GLU A 226 -17.59 7.09 12.79
CA GLU A 226 -17.78 6.63 11.41
C GLU A 226 -16.46 6.19 10.76
N GLN A 227 -15.34 6.88 11.02
CA GLN A 227 -14.01 6.47 10.53
C GLN A 227 -13.65 5.04 10.97
N GLN A 228 -13.99 4.65 12.20
CA GLN A 228 -13.75 3.29 12.69
C GLN A 228 -14.58 2.27 11.93
N ARG A 229 -15.89 2.54 11.77
CA ARG A 229 -16.80 1.67 10.99
C ARG A 229 -16.33 1.52 9.54
N ILE A 230 -15.89 2.60 8.92
CA ILE A 230 -15.31 2.59 7.56
C ILE A 230 -14.08 1.69 7.49
N VAL A 231 -13.15 1.82 8.44
CA VAL A 231 -11.93 1.00 8.47
C VAL A 231 -12.27 -0.48 8.63
N GLU A 232 -13.18 -0.82 9.55
CA GLU A 232 -13.63 -2.20 9.75
C GLU A 232 -14.20 -2.80 8.47
N GLU A 233 -15.03 -2.05 7.75
CA GLU A 233 -15.63 -2.48 6.50
C GLU A 233 -14.58 -2.63 5.38
N ILE A 234 -13.64 -1.69 5.24
CA ILE A 234 -12.51 -1.80 4.29
C ILE A 234 -11.72 -3.08 4.55
N GLU A 235 -11.33 -3.31 5.80
CA GLU A 235 -10.52 -4.48 6.20
C GLU A 235 -11.30 -5.79 5.94
N CYS A 236 -12.61 -5.81 6.15
CA CYS A 236 -13.48 -6.94 5.82
C CYS A 236 -13.41 -7.27 4.33
N TRP A 237 -13.67 -6.29 3.46
CA TRP A 237 -13.62 -6.49 2.01
C TRP A 237 -12.22 -6.86 1.52
N PHE A 238 -11.19 -6.26 2.11
CA PHE A 238 -9.80 -6.52 1.74
C PHE A 238 -9.40 -7.97 2.04
N LYS A 239 -9.81 -8.52 3.19
CA LYS A 239 -9.60 -9.94 3.53
C LYS A 239 -10.31 -10.87 2.55
N LEU A 240 -11.53 -10.55 2.13
CA LEU A 240 -12.25 -11.35 1.12
C LEU A 240 -11.51 -11.35 -0.22
N ILE A 241 -10.96 -10.20 -0.61
CA ILE A 241 -10.14 -10.08 -1.83
C ILE A 241 -8.88 -10.94 -1.72
N ASP A 242 -8.19 -10.92 -0.58
CA ASP A 242 -6.99 -11.75 -0.34
C ASP A 242 -7.31 -13.25 -0.47
N ILE A 243 -8.45 -13.71 0.06
CA ILE A 243 -8.90 -15.11 -0.07
C ILE A 243 -9.08 -15.47 -1.54
N ILE A 244 -9.71 -14.59 -2.34
CA ILE A 244 -9.92 -14.84 -3.78
C ILE A 244 -8.58 -14.87 -4.53
N GLU A 245 -7.65 -13.98 -4.21
CA GLU A 245 -6.31 -13.95 -4.81
C GLU A 245 -5.53 -15.23 -4.51
N GLN A 246 -5.56 -15.69 -3.26
CA GLN A 246 -4.91 -16.94 -2.86
C GLN A 246 -5.53 -18.15 -3.55
N GLY A 247 -6.87 -18.26 -3.54
CA GLY A 247 -7.56 -19.37 -4.19
C GLY A 247 -7.29 -19.44 -5.70
N LYS A 248 -7.12 -18.30 -6.37
CA LYS A 248 -6.70 -18.25 -7.77
C LYS A 248 -5.28 -18.80 -7.97
N ALA A 249 -4.33 -18.43 -7.11
CA ALA A 249 -2.95 -18.89 -7.18
C ALA A 249 -2.84 -20.39 -6.92
N ASP A 250 -3.61 -20.89 -5.95
CA ASP A 250 -3.67 -22.32 -5.62
C ASP A 250 -4.23 -23.12 -6.80
N LEU A 251 -5.36 -22.67 -7.38
CA LEU A 251 -5.96 -23.31 -8.55
C LEU A 251 -4.99 -23.37 -9.74
N GLN A 252 -4.24 -22.30 -10.01
CA GLN A 252 -3.21 -22.30 -11.05
C GLN A 252 -2.11 -23.34 -10.80
N THR A 253 -1.71 -23.49 -9.54
CA THR A 253 -0.71 -24.48 -9.13
C THR A 253 -1.25 -25.91 -9.30
N THR A 254 -2.47 -26.17 -8.85
CA THR A 254 -3.13 -27.48 -9.02
C THR A 254 -3.30 -27.84 -10.49
N ILE A 255 -3.70 -26.90 -11.35
CA ILE A 255 -3.81 -27.13 -12.80
C ILE A 255 -2.44 -27.52 -13.39
N LYS A 256 -1.35 -26.84 -12.98
CA LYS A 256 0.00 -27.17 -13.44
C LYS A 256 0.42 -28.58 -13.02
N GLN A 257 0.15 -28.95 -11.75
CA GLN A 257 0.45 -30.29 -11.25
C GLN A 257 -0.36 -31.36 -11.96
N ALA A 258 -1.66 -31.13 -12.16
CA ALA A 258 -2.55 -32.04 -12.90
C ALA A 258 -2.06 -32.24 -14.34
N LYS A 259 -1.71 -31.16 -15.05
CA LYS A 259 -1.14 -31.24 -16.41
C LYS A 259 0.14 -32.07 -16.44
N ASN A 260 1.07 -31.82 -15.52
CA ASN A 260 2.32 -32.58 -15.43
C ASN A 260 2.03 -34.07 -15.17
N LYS A 261 1.06 -34.37 -14.31
CA LYS A 261 0.71 -35.76 -14.01
C LYS A 261 0.02 -36.46 -15.18
N ILE A 262 -0.85 -35.76 -15.91
CA ILE A 262 -1.47 -36.28 -17.13
C ILE A 262 -0.39 -36.57 -18.18
N LEU A 263 0.57 -35.66 -18.37
CA LEU A 263 1.67 -35.86 -19.32
C LEU A 263 2.56 -37.04 -18.91
N ASP A 264 2.89 -37.15 -17.62
CA ASP A 264 3.61 -38.29 -17.05
C ASP A 264 2.87 -39.61 -17.31
N LEU A 265 1.56 -39.67 -17.09
CA LEU A 265 0.76 -40.85 -17.40
C LEU A 265 0.73 -41.14 -18.92
N ALA A 266 0.67 -40.11 -19.75
CA ALA A 266 0.64 -40.26 -21.21
C ALA A 266 1.94 -40.87 -21.75
N ILE A 267 3.11 -40.35 -21.36
CA ILE A 267 4.42 -40.84 -21.83
C ILE A 267 4.73 -42.25 -21.35
N HIS A 268 4.15 -42.67 -20.22
CA HIS A 268 4.29 -44.03 -19.69
C HIS A 268 3.24 -45.01 -20.25
N GLY A 269 2.38 -44.59 -21.19
CA GLY A 269 1.31 -45.43 -21.74
C GLY A 269 0.23 -45.80 -20.72
N LYS A 270 0.10 -45.03 -19.63
CA LYS A 270 -0.85 -45.29 -18.53
C LYS A 270 -2.10 -44.42 -18.58
N LEU A 271 -2.21 -43.57 -19.60
CA LEU A 271 -3.36 -42.68 -19.77
C LEU A 271 -4.57 -43.40 -20.34
N VAL A 272 -4.40 -44.53 -21.02
CA VAL A 272 -5.49 -45.34 -21.58
C VAL A 272 -5.21 -46.82 -21.32
N PRO A 273 -6.27 -47.67 -21.25
CA PRO A 273 -6.07 -49.11 -21.28
C PRO A 273 -5.24 -49.50 -22.50
N GLN A 274 -4.29 -50.41 -22.30
CA GLN A 274 -3.49 -50.99 -23.38
C GLN A 274 -4.21 -52.25 -23.90
N ASP A 275 -4.40 -52.38 -25.21
CA ASP A 275 -4.96 -53.60 -25.81
C ASP A 275 -3.86 -54.68 -25.84
N PRO A 276 -4.04 -55.84 -25.19
CA PRO A 276 -3.06 -56.93 -25.22
C PRO A 276 -2.81 -57.50 -26.62
N ASN A 277 -3.68 -57.20 -27.60
CA ASN A 277 -3.51 -57.62 -28.99
C ASN A 277 -2.72 -56.59 -29.83
N ASP A 278 -2.40 -55.41 -29.28
CA ASP A 278 -1.57 -54.44 -29.97
C ASP A 278 -0.15 -54.99 -30.17
N GLU A 279 0.39 -54.81 -31.37
CA GLU A 279 1.75 -55.20 -31.68
C GLU A 279 2.75 -54.39 -30.82
N PRO A 280 3.74 -55.03 -30.18
CA PRO A 280 4.76 -54.32 -29.40
C PRO A 280 5.50 -53.28 -30.25
N ALA A 281 5.73 -52.10 -29.68
CA ALA A 281 6.46 -51.02 -30.36
C ALA A 281 7.89 -51.43 -30.76
N SER A 282 8.47 -52.41 -30.07
CA SER A 282 9.76 -53.04 -30.37
C SER A 282 9.78 -53.70 -31.76
N GLU A 283 8.69 -54.34 -32.19
CA GLU A 283 8.57 -54.97 -33.51
C GLU A 283 8.40 -53.94 -34.64
N LEU A 284 7.71 -52.83 -34.38
CA LEU A 284 7.68 -51.68 -35.29
C LEU A 284 9.08 -51.06 -35.44
N LEU A 285 9.81 -50.87 -34.33
CA LEU A 285 11.14 -50.27 -34.35
C LEU A 285 12.14 -51.10 -35.17
N LYS A 286 12.12 -52.43 -35.04
CA LYS A 286 12.95 -53.35 -35.84
C LYS A 286 12.65 -53.27 -37.34
N ARG A 287 11.39 -53.08 -37.74
CA ARG A 287 11.01 -52.90 -39.16
C ARG A 287 11.56 -51.60 -39.74
N ILE A 288 11.57 -50.52 -38.95
CA ILE A 288 12.09 -49.21 -39.38
C ILE A 288 13.62 -49.21 -39.39
N ASN A 289 14.24 -49.79 -38.36
CA ASN A 289 15.69 -49.89 -38.23
C ASN A 289 16.10 -51.27 -37.67
N PRO A 290 16.49 -52.22 -38.54
CA PRO A 290 16.85 -53.58 -38.13
C PRO A 290 18.06 -53.67 -37.19
N LYS A 291 18.86 -52.60 -37.08
CA LYS A 291 20.03 -52.53 -36.19
C LYS A 291 19.73 -51.84 -34.86
N ALA A 292 18.47 -51.43 -34.62
CA ALA A 292 18.09 -50.79 -33.36
C ALA A 292 18.19 -51.77 -32.20
N GLU A 293 18.97 -51.40 -31.18
CA GLU A 293 19.07 -52.17 -29.94
C GLU A 293 17.91 -51.79 -29.01
N ILE A 294 17.09 -52.77 -28.62
CA ILE A 294 15.97 -52.54 -27.71
C ILE A 294 16.50 -52.66 -26.29
N THR A 295 16.67 -51.52 -25.62
CA THR A 295 17.26 -51.43 -24.29
C THR A 295 16.26 -51.66 -23.16
N CYS A 296 14.95 -51.48 -23.43
CA CYS A 296 13.87 -51.84 -22.51
C CYS A 296 12.54 -52.00 -23.28
N ASP A 297 11.74 -53.00 -22.89
CA ASP A 297 10.35 -53.17 -23.29
C ASP A 297 9.55 -53.50 -22.03
N ASN A 298 8.96 -52.46 -21.42
CA ASN A 298 8.18 -52.62 -20.21
C ASN A 298 6.80 -53.14 -20.63
N GLY A 299 6.49 -54.40 -20.27
CA GLY A 299 5.21 -55.03 -20.64
C GLY A 299 3.97 -54.22 -20.22
N HIS A 300 2.83 -54.53 -20.84
CA HIS A 300 1.59 -53.76 -20.69
C HIS A 300 1.25 -53.44 -19.23
N TYR A 301 0.77 -52.21 -19.01
CA TYR A 301 0.34 -51.74 -17.70
C TYR A 301 -1.17 -51.97 -17.50
N PRO A 302 -1.61 -52.94 -16.67
CA PRO A 302 -3.02 -53.36 -16.61
C PRO A 302 -3.81 -52.70 -15.46
N LYS A 303 -3.18 -51.82 -14.67
CA LYS A 303 -3.78 -51.22 -13.46
C LYS A 303 -4.15 -49.77 -13.69
N LEU A 304 -5.38 -49.50 -14.12
CA LEU A 304 -5.90 -48.13 -14.18
C LEU A 304 -6.27 -47.61 -12.77
N PRO A 305 -6.26 -46.28 -12.55
CA PRO A 305 -6.80 -45.69 -11.34
C PRO A 305 -8.26 -46.12 -11.11
N LYS A 306 -8.64 -46.43 -9.87
CA LYS A 306 -10.04 -46.79 -9.53
C LYS A 306 -10.98 -45.63 -9.88
N GLY A 307 -12.00 -45.90 -10.69
CA GLY A 307 -13.06 -44.94 -11.06
C GLY A 307 -12.81 -44.14 -12.34
N TRP A 308 -11.80 -44.52 -13.13
CA TRP A 308 -11.72 -44.18 -14.56
C TRP A 308 -12.74 -44.98 -15.38
#